data_AF-A0A820YAW2-F1
#
_entry.id   AF-A0A820YAW2-F1
#
_cell.length_a   1.000
_cell.length_b   1.000
_cell.length_c   1.000
_cell.angle_alpha   90.00
_cell.angle_beta   90.00
_cell.angle_gamma   90.00
#
_symmetry.space_group_name_H-M   'P 1'
#
loop_
_entity.id
_entity.type
_entity.pdbx_description
1 polymer ?
#
loop_
_entity_poly.entity_id
_entity_poly.type
_entity_poly.pdbx_seq_one_letter_code
_entity_poly.pdbx_strand_id
1 'polypeptide(L)'
;MSNAITHKTALCLIPPENVWEEIQSIRSQYDKAYPRWMPHINLIYPFVPDSEFANIKIQLDSILNQRKQFEIEFNKTSFEYFKQKGNECTFHIRPKINKDVVELQQIIENFFPNIFRWN
;
A
#
# COMPACT_ATOMS: atom_id res chain seq x y z
N MET A 1 -21.42 -10.04 -6.27
CA MET A 1 -20.52 -9.86 -5.11
C MET A 1 -20.66 -8.41 -4.67
N SER A 2 -20.80 -8.13 -3.38
CA SER A 2 -21.02 -6.77 -2.88
C SER A 2 -19.80 -5.89 -3.11
N ASN A 3 -19.98 -4.75 -3.81
CA ASN A 3 -18.99 -3.68 -3.95
C ASN A 3 -18.80 -2.87 -2.65
N ALA A 4 -19.00 -3.50 -1.49
CA ALA A 4 -18.82 -2.84 -0.21
C ALA A 4 -17.32 -2.78 0.10
N ILE A 5 -16.87 -1.60 0.48
CA ILE A 5 -15.48 -1.22 0.75
C ILE A 5 -15.44 -0.53 2.12
N THR A 6 -14.33 -0.68 2.84
CA THR A 6 -14.20 -0.23 4.23
C THR A 6 -12.85 0.41 4.50
N HIS A 7 -12.85 1.46 5.31
CA HIS A 7 -11.65 2.16 5.81
C HIS A 7 -10.90 1.37 6.90
N LYS A 8 -11.33 0.14 7.20
CA LYS A 8 -10.69 -0.74 8.17
C LYS A 8 -9.64 -1.67 7.54
N THR A 9 -9.65 -1.83 6.22
CA THR A 9 -8.78 -2.77 5.50
C THR A 9 -8.10 -2.08 4.32
N ALA A 10 -6.95 -2.63 3.92
CA ALA A 10 -6.16 -2.19 2.78
C ALA A 10 -5.50 -3.41 2.11
N LEU A 11 -5.24 -3.31 0.82
CA LEU A 11 -4.25 -4.16 0.15
C LEU A 11 -2.94 -3.38 0.09
N CYS A 12 -1.87 -3.94 0.64
CA CYS A 12 -0.60 -3.22 0.78
C CYS A 12 0.62 -4.12 0.59
N LEU A 13 1.75 -3.51 0.25
CA LEU A 13 3.06 -4.11 0.39
C LEU A 13 3.59 -3.81 1.79
N ILE A 14 4.10 -4.83 2.46
CA ILE A 14 4.70 -4.72 3.78
C ILE A 14 6.18 -5.06 3.62
N PRO A 15 7.11 -4.17 4.00
CA PRO A 15 8.53 -4.47 3.92
C PRO A 15 8.89 -5.56 4.94
N PRO A 16 10.01 -6.29 4.74
CA PRO A 16 10.55 -7.21 5.74
C PRO A 16 10.76 -6.54 7.12
N GLU A 17 10.53 -7.27 8.20
CA GLU A 17 10.60 -6.72 9.57
C GLU A 17 11.99 -6.18 9.95
N ASN A 18 13.06 -6.68 9.34
CA ASN A 18 14.43 -6.26 9.63
C ASN A 18 14.73 -4.80 9.25
N VAL A 19 13.85 -4.13 8.48
CA VAL A 19 13.98 -2.68 8.18
C VAL A 19 12.95 -1.83 8.93
N TRP A 20 12.10 -2.43 9.76
CA TRP A 20 11.01 -1.70 10.40
C TRP A 20 11.49 -0.72 11.44
N GLU A 21 12.51 -1.05 12.22
CA GLU A 21 13.02 -0.17 13.28
C GLU A 21 13.41 1.21 12.72
N GLU A 22 14.18 1.23 11.64
CA GLU A 22 14.60 2.47 10.98
C GLU A 22 13.40 3.27 10.48
N ILE A 23 12.45 2.63 9.79
CA ILE A 23 11.25 3.31 9.27
C ILE A 23 10.38 3.84 10.41
N GLN A 24 10.19 3.02 11.45
CA GLN A 24 9.35 3.33 12.61
C GLN A 24 9.95 4.44 13.47
N SER A 25 11.28 4.56 13.54
CA SER A 25 11.94 5.66 14.24
C SER A 25 11.54 7.03 13.67
N ILE A 26 11.36 7.11 12.34
CA ILE A 26 10.90 8.30 11.64
C ILE A 26 9.38 8.47 11.83
N ARG A 27 8.61 7.39 11.59
CA ARG A 27 7.15 7.44 11.70
C ARG A 27 6.66 7.82 13.10
N SER A 28 7.33 7.38 14.16
CA SER A 28 6.97 7.72 15.54
C SER A 28 6.95 9.22 15.83
N GLN A 29 7.70 10.01 15.06
CA GLN A 29 7.80 11.47 15.24
C GLN A 29 6.80 12.24 14.37
N TYR A 30 6.45 11.71 13.20
CA TYR A 30 5.76 12.49 12.15
C TYR A 30 4.46 11.86 11.62
N ASP A 31 4.24 10.56 11.82
CA ASP A 31 3.11 9.84 11.25
C ASP A 31 2.05 9.53 12.31
N LYS A 32 0.88 10.19 12.21
CA LYS A 32 -0.28 9.94 13.08
C LYS A 32 -0.78 8.49 12.99
N ALA A 33 -0.49 7.76 11.90
CA ALA A 33 -0.87 6.36 11.73
C ALA A 33 0.15 5.36 12.32
N TYR A 34 1.29 5.84 12.83
CA TYR A 34 2.30 5.03 13.51
C TYR A 34 1.75 4.00 14.51
N PRO A 35 0.86 4.35 15.46
CA PRO A 35 0.37 3.39 16.46
C PRO A 35 -0.62 2.37 15.89
N ARG A 36 -1.14 2.58 14.68
CA ARG A 36 -2.23 1.78 14.10
C ARG A 36 -1.73 0.77 13.07
N TRP A 37 -0.75 1.17 12.25
CA TRP A 37 -0.31 0.37 11.12
C TRP A 37 1.21 0.22 11.15
N MET A 38 1.70 -0.98 10.84
CA MET A 38 3.10 -1.23 10.49
C MET A 38 3.52 -0.43 9.25
N PRO A 39 4.83 -0.27 8.98
CA PRO A 39 5.28 0.31 7.72
C PRO A 39 4.66 -0.43 6.54
N HIS A 40 4.11 0.30 5.56
CA HIS A 40 3.46 -0.30 4.40
C HIS A 40 3.42 0.69 3.23
N ILE A 41 3.18 0.16 2.04
CA ILE A 41 2.85 0.91 0.82
C ILE A 41 1.44 0.48 0.42
N ASN A 42 0.48 1.41 0.39
CA ASN A 42 -0.86 1.11 -0.06
C ASN A 42 -0.87 0.82 -1.57
N LEU A 43 -1.47 -0.31 -1.95
CA LEU A 43 -1.83 -0.63 -3.32
C LEU A 43 -3.31 -0.32 -3.56
N ILE A 44 -4.17 -0.67 -2.58
CA ILE A 44 -5.59 -0.30 -2.58
C ILE A 44 -6.02 0.09 -1.16
N TYR A 45 -6.58 1.29 -1.04
CA TYR A 45 -7.30 1.74 0.15
C TYR A 45 -8.38 2.74 -0.26
N PRO A 46 -9.61 2.65 0.28
CA PRO A 46 -10.15 1.58 1.14
C PRO A 46 -10.31 0.25 0.40
N PHE A 47 -10.41 -0.87 1.13
CA PHE A 47 -10.47 -2.20 0.54
C PHE A 47 -11.70 -3.01 0.99
N VAL A 48 -11.79 -4.29 0.61
CA VAL A 48 -12.95 -5.13 0.96
C VAL A 48 -12.99 -5.44 2.47
N PRO A 49 -14.18 -5.71 3.05
CA PRO A 49 -14.30 -6.24 4.40
C PRO A 49 -13.46 -7.51 4.62
N ASP A 50 -13.07 -7.75 5.87
CA ASP A 50 -12.33 -8.93 6.31
C ASP A 50 -13.06 -10.25 5.99
N SER A 51 -14.41 -10.24 5.98
CA SER A 51 -15.23 -11.37 5.55
C SER A 51 -14.96 -11.83 4.11
N GLU A 52 -14.44 -10.96 3.25
CA GLU A 52 -14.12 -11.26 1.84
C GLU A 52 -12.67 -11.73 1.65
N PHE A 53 -11.83 -11.71 2.68
CA PHE A 53 -10.39 -11.98 2.53
C PHE A 53 -10.10 -13.38 1.98
N ALA A 54 -10.85 -14.40 2.39
CA ALA A 54 -10.66 -15.76 1.89
C ALA A 54 -10.88 -15.84 0.37
N ASN A 55 -11.94 -15.19 -0.13
CA ASN A 55 -12.28 -15.14 -1.55
C ASN A 55 -11.26 -14.30 -2.35
N ILE A 56 -10.92 -13.11 -1.85
CA ILE A 56 -9.93 -12.24 -2.49
C ILE A 56 -8.54 -12.87 -2.52
N LYS A 57 -8.16 -13.61 -1.49
CA LYS A 57 -6.87 -14.31 -1.46
C LYS A 57 -6.78 -15.32 -2.62
N ILE A 58 -7.81 -16.14 -2.84
CA ILE A 58 -7.83 -17.12 -3.95
C ILE A 58 -7.65 -16.41 -5.30
N GLN A 59 -8.33 -15.29 -5.46
CA GLN A 59 -8.25 -14.47 -6.68
C GLN A 59 -6.85 -13.86 -6.88
N LEU A 60 -6.28 -13.26 -5.84
CA LEU A 60 -4.93 -12.69 -5.86
C LEU A 60 -3.86 -13.77 -6.12
N ASP A 61 -3.96 -14.92 -5.46
CA ASP A 61 -3.06 -16.05 -5.67
C ASP A 61 -3.02 -16.46 -7.15
N SER A 62 -4.16 -16.43 -7.84
CA SER A 62 -4.25 -16.80 -9.27
C SER A 62 -3.46 -15.89 -10.23
N ILE A 63 -3.18 -14.64 -9.82
CA ILE A 63 -2.46 -13.64 -10.63
C ILE A 63 -1.08 -13.26 -10.07
N LEU A 64 -0.81 -13.55 -8.79
CA LEU A 64 0.40 -13.14 -8.10
C LEU A 64 1.39 -14.28 -7.85
N ASN A 65 0.95 -15.55 -7.76
CA ASN A 65 1.83 -16.67 -7.39
C ASN A 65 3.00 -16.93 -8.36
N GLN A 66 2.92 -16.40 -9.58
CA GLN A 66 3.97 -16.58 -10.59
C GLN A 66 5.03 -15.45 -10.56
N ARG A 67 4.87 -14.45 -9.69
CA ARG A 67 5.80 -13.32 -9.63
C ARG A 67 7.02 -13.64 -8.80
N LYS A 68 8.16 -13.09 -9.24
CA LYS A 68 9.39 -13.09 -8.48
C LYS A 68 9.35 -12.00 -7.42
N GLN A 69 10.10 -12.22 -6.35
CA GLN A 69 10.45 -11.15 -5.42
C GLN A 69 11.14 -10.02 -6.20
N PHE A 70 10.84 -8.79 -5.82
CA PHE A 70 11.45 -7.59 -6.36
C PHE A 70 11.93 -6.70 -5.21
N GLU A 71 12.83 -5.78 -5.54
CA GLU A 71 13.42 -4.84 -4.59
C GLU A 71 12.83 -3.44 -4.79
N ILE A 72 12.70 -2.72 -3.69
CA ILE A 72 12.31 -1.31 -3.69
C ILE A 72 13.43 -0.54 -2.99
N GLU A 73 14.05 0.39 -3.71
CA GLU A 73 15.09 1.26 -3.15
C GLU A 73 14.46 2.60 -2.72
N PHE A 74 14.62 2.96 -1.45
CA PHE A 74 14.36 4.30 -0.95
C PHE A 74 15.69 4.98 -0.65
N ASN A 75 15.79 6.27 -0.96
CA ASN A 75 16.93 7.06 -0.53
C ASN A 75 16.52 8.49 -0.18
N LYS A 76 17.46 9.22 0.45
CA LYS A 76 17.25 10.57 0.96
C LYS A 76 16.93 11.60 -0.12
N THR A 77 17.21 11.31 -1.39
CA THR A 77 17.01 12.25 -2.51
C THR A 77 15.57 12.26 -3.03
N SER A 78 14.73 11.33 -2.58
CA SER A 78 13.35 11.16 -3.05
C SER A 78 12.33 11.54 -1.98
N PHE A 79 12.70 12.44 -1.05
CA PHE A 79 11.79 12.98 -0.05
C PHE A 79 10.88 14.03 -0.67
N GLU A 80 9.58 13.78 -0.63
CA GLU A 80 8.56 14.63 -1.22
C GLU A 80 7.42 14.87 -0.21
N TYR A 81 6.53 15.80 -0.54
CA TYR A 81 5.33 16.04 0.25
C TYR A 81 4.17 16.42 -0.64
N PHE A 82 2.96 16.21 -0.14
CA PHE A 82 1.74 16.73 -0.74
C PHE A 82 0.84 17.35 0.32
N LYS A 83 0.06 18.34 -0.11
CA LYS A 83 -0.91 19.01 0.76
C LYS A 83 -2.14 18.14 0.93
N GLN A 84 -2.60 18.02 2.17
CA GLN A 84 -3.88 17.43 2.52
C GLN A 84 -4.94 18.53 2.59
N LYS A 85 -6.16 18.19 3.00
CA LYS A 85 -7.20 19.19 3.25
C LYS A 85 -6.77 20.15 4.38
N GLY A 86 -7.05 21.44 4.21
CA GLY A 86 -6.69 22.48 5.20
C GLY A 86 -5.19 22.76 5.22
N ASN A 87 -4.63 22.88 6.43
CA ASN A 87 -3.20 23.18 6.65
C ASN A 87 -2.35 21.93 6.92
N GLU A 88 -2.87 20.74 6.63
CA GLU A 88 -2.15 19.48 6.81
C GLU A 88 -1.28 19.15 5.59
N CYS A 89 -0.14 18.50 5.81
CA CYS A 89 0.69 17.94 4.75
C CYS A 89 1.14 16.53 5.12
N THR A 90 1.41 15.72 4.10
CA THR A 90 2.00 14.39 4.26
C THR A 90 3.34 14.36 3.56
N PHE A 91 4.37 14.02 4.32
CA PHE A 91 5.69 13.70 3.80
C PHE A 91 5.76 12.24 3.40
N HIS A 92 6.46 11.95 2.30
CA HIS A 92 6.68 10.59 1.84
C HIS A 92 8.05 10.46 1.18
N ILE A 93 8.57 9.23 1.14
CA ILE A 93 9.79 8.91 0.38
C ILE A 93 9.34 8.14 -0.85
N ARG A 94 9.57 8.71 -2.04
CA ARG A 94 9.28 8.04 -3.29
C ARG A 94 10.32 6.94 -3.53
N PRO A 95 9.91 5.73 -3.94
CA PRO A 95 10.87 4.70 -4.32
C PRO A 95 11.62 5.11 -5.60
N LYS A 96 12.94 4.96 -5.60
CA LYS A 96 13.79 5.20 -6.78
C LYS A 96 13.64 4.07 -7.80
N ILE A 97 13.57 2.83 -7.31
CA ILE A 97 13.24 1.65 -8.12
C ILE A 97 11.78 1.29 -7.84
N ASN A 98 10.93 1.40 -8.85
CA ASN A 98 9.48 1.24 -8.67
C ASN A 98 8.79 0.50 -9.83
N LYS A 99 9.50 0.05 -10.86
CA LYS A 99 8.88 -0.56 -12.05
C LYS A 99 8.03 -1.77 -11.68
N ASP A 100 8.56 -2.68 -10.87
CA ASP A 100 7.83 -3.87 -10.44
C ASP A 100 6.60 -3.54 -9.57
N VAL A 101 6.69 -2.49 -8.74
CA VAL A 101 5.55 -1.99 -7.95
C VAL A 101 4.46 -1.43 -8.86
N VAL A 102 4.84 -0.66 -9.89
CA VAL A 102 3.89 -0.09 -10.87
C VAL A 102 3.22 -1.20 -11.69
N GLU A 103 3.98 -2.18 -12.15
CA GLU A 103 3.42 -3.33 -12.88
C GLU A 103 2.50 -4.17 -11.98
N LEU A 104 2.89 -4.41 -10.73
CA LEU A 104 2.06 -5.08 -9.74
C LEU A 104 0.74 -4.34 -9.51
N GLN A 105 0.82 -3.01 -9.32
CA GLN A 105 -0.34 -2.15 -9.17
C GLN A 105 -1.28 -2.33 -10.36
N GLN A 106 -0.79 -2.10 -11.59
CA GLN A 106 -1.59 -2.21 -12.83
C GLN A 106 -2.31 -3.54 -12.97
N ILE A 107 -1.65 -4.65 -12.61
CA ILE A 107 -2.25 -5.97 -12.71
C ILE A 107 -3.36 -6.16 -11.68
N ILE A 108 -3.17 -5.64 -10.46
CA ILE A 108 -4.20 -5.59 -9.45
C ILE A 108 -5.38 -4.71 -9.90
N GLU A 109 -5.14 -3.54 -10.52
CA GLU A 109 -6.24 -2.65 -10.97
C GLU A 109 -7.05 -3.26 -12.10
N ASN A 110 -6.37 -3.90 -13.07
CA ASN A 110 -7.01 -4.58 -14.18
C ASN A 110 -7.85 -5.78 -13.71
N PHE A 111 -7.43 -6.44 -12.63
CA PHE A 111 -8.15 -7.59 -12.08
C PHE A 111 -9.33 -7.17 -11.17
N PHE A 112 -9.21 -6.05 -10.45
CA PHE A 112 -10.25 -5.51 -9.56
C PHE A 112 -10.82 -4.16 -10.02
N PRO A 113 -11.32 -4.02 -11.27
CA PRO A 113 -11.67 -2.72 -11.83
C PRO A 113 -12.78 -1.99 -11.06
N ASN A 114 -13.63 -2.73 -10.35
CA ASN A 114 -14.75 -2.18 -9.58
C ASN A 114 -14.36 -1.74 -8.16
N ILE A 115 -13.18 -2.14 -7.66
CA ILE A 115 -12.66 -1.68 -6.36
C ILE A 115 -11.95 -0.32 -6.53
N PHE A 116 -11.43 -0.05 -7.72
CA PHE A 116 -10.70 1.19 -8.05
C PHE A 116 -11.57 2.39 -8.40
N ARG A 117 -12.82 2.16 -8.84
CA ARG A 117 -13.71 3.23 -9.28
C ARG A 117 -14.51 3.80 -8.11
N TRP A 118 -13.81 4.60 -7.31
CA TRP A 118 -14.45 5.59 -6.47
C TRP A 118 -14.84 6.78 -7.37
N ASN A 119 -16.14 6.89 -7.66
CA ASN A 119 -16.73 8.14 -8.17
C ASN A 119 -17.05 9.07 -7.01
#